data_AF-A0A7V5HZM9-F1
#
_entry.id   AF-A0A7V5HZM9-F1
#
_cell.length_a   1.000
_cell.length_b   1.000
_cell.length_c   1.000
_cell.angle_alpha   90.00
_cell.angle_beta   90.00
_cell.angle_gamma   90.00
#
_symmetry.space_group_name_H-M   'P 1'
#
loop_
_entity.id
_entity.type
_entity.pdbx_description
1 polymer ?
#
loop_
_entity_poly.entity_id
_entity_poly.type
_entity_poly.pdbx_seq_one_letter_code
_entity_poly.pdbx_strand_id
1 'polypeptide(L)'
;VNRVFIEGEKEPLTYGDRCEKYSGKEGKRGKKVPNLFKEREKLLFTRYSKRKGDKKIGVPRALHTFELSPLWESFFTELGFEVVLSSRTNDRIIHKGVELVTAEVCFPIKVAHGHVMDLLEKRVDYLFLPSIVDFPQKDKRLRRTYNCPWSQGLPYFINSAIPLEKYSVKVLQPKISLREGVDKSLMSIGKMLTDNEKKIKRAIDVAKKVQSEFYKALRKKGEEVLKNLGDKRGFVIISRPYNGCDPGLNMDIADKMAELGMLAIPMDFLDLNPSNIAEDYPNMYWNYGQRILAAAREIKKTKNLYPIYITNFGCGPDSFVTKFFEEEMERPSLELQIDEHSAEAGIITRLEAFLDSIQGTLLQEKEKRKTIIPSSKDFSRNDRVIYIPYMDDHSYALKATFEALGQRAEVMPPSDDESVREGQKYTTGRECYPCILTTGDMLKVMKRKDFNPEKVAFFMGTAEGPCRFGQYKKFQEQLLKRIGYPQIPIISLSSENSYAGFGVRFTKLAWSGIAAIDILRKVQRIIRPDEKNKGETDRVYLEYREKVCQAIREEKPRLPLMREAA
;
A
#
# COMPACT_ATOMS: atom_id res chain seq x y z
N VAL A 1 8.66 -1.41 -42.28
CA VAL A 1 8.37 -2.86 -42.43
C VAL A 1 9.31 -3.42 -43.47
N ASN A 2 10.25 -4.26 -43.05
CA ASN A 2 11.17 -4.95 -43.95
C ASN A 2 10.55 -6.29 -44.36
N ARG A 3 10.75 -6.70 -45.60
CA ARG A 3 10.19 -7.93 -46.18
C ARG A 3 11.33 -8.86 -46.60
N VAL A 4 11.27 -10.12 -46.20
CA VAL A 4 12.22 -11.16 -46.60
C VAL A 4 11.43 -12.24 -47.35
N PHE A 5 11.85 -12.54 -48.57
CA PHE A 5 11.28 -13.61 -49.37
C PHE A 5 12.15 -14.85 -49.19
N ILE A 6 11.56 -15.94 -48.71
CA ILE A 6 12.20 -17.25 -48.61
C ILE A 6 11.70 -18.09 -49.78
N GLU A 7 12.63 -18.75 -50.47
CA GLU A 7 12.34 -19.62 -51.61
C GLU A 7 11.44 -20.79 -51.14
N GLY A 8 10.20 -20.84 -51.66
CA GLY A 8 9.19 -21.85 -51.29
C GLY A 8 8.01 -21.33 -50.46
N GLU A 9 8.11 -20.14 -49.87
CA GLU A 9 7.00 -19.50 -49.15
C GLU A 9 6.22 -18.56 -50.08
N LYS A 10 4.89 -18.70 -50.12
CA LYS A 10 4.03 -17.87 -51.00
C LYS A 10 3.92 -16.41 -50.55
N GLU A 11 4.22 -16.11 -49.29
CA GLU A 11 4.16 -14.76 -48.75
C GLU A 11 5.49 -14.34 -48.11
N PRO A 12 5.88 -13.05 -48.23
CA PRO A 12 7.09 -12.55 -47.60
C PRO A 12 6.95 -12.51 -46.08
N LEU A 13 7.97 -13.00 -45.37
CA LEU A 13 8.09 -12.76 -43.93
C LEU A 13 8.38 -11.27 -43.69
N THR A 14 7.52 -10.61 -42.94
CA THR A 14 7.66 -9.20 -42.56
C THR A 14 8.22 -9.06 -41.16
N TYR A 15 9.25 -8.23 -40.97
CA TYR A 15 9.74 -7.84 -39.65
C TYR A 15 9.92 -6.32 -39.54
N GLY A 16 9.87 -5.78 -38.32
CA GLY A 16 9.88 -4.33 -38.10
C GLY A 16 8.56 -3.65 -38.45
N ASP A 17 7.44 -4.35 -38.25
CA ASP A 17 6.11 -3.76 -38.22
C ASP A 17 5.80 -3.29 -36.79
N ARG A 18 5.42 -2.01 -36.65
CA ARG A 18 5.03 -1.43 -35.36
C ARG A 18 3.55 -1.64 -35.06
N CYS A 19 2.72 -2.02 -36.05
CA CYS A 19 1.27 -2.11 -35.88
C CYS A 19 0.63 -3.40 -36.41
N GLU A 20 1.42 -4.46 -36.61
CA GLU A 20 1.00 -5.81 -37.05
C GLU A 20 0.09 -5.86 -38.31
N LYS A 21 0.01 -4.76 -39.05
CA LYS A 21 -0.87 -4.61 -40.22
C LYS A 21 -0.41 -5.50 -41.38
N TYR A 22 0.87 -5.86 -41.40
CA TYR A 22 1.48 -6.68 -42.45
C TYR A 22 1.94 -8.06 -41.98
N SER A 23 2.03 -8.32 -40.66
CA SER A 23 2.50 -9.59 -40.10
C SER A 23 1.44 -10.69 -39.99
N GLY A 24 0.25 -10.48 -40.57
CA GLY A 24 -0.59 -11.57 -41.08
C GLY A 24 -0.99 -12.68 -40.11
N LYS A 25 -1.00 -12.45 -38.78
CA LYS A 25 -1.79 -13.29 -37.87
C LYS A 25 -3.17 -12.68 -37.77
N GLU A 26 -4.03 -12.97 -38.75
CA GLU A 26 -5.47 -12.86 -38.54
C GLU A 26 -5.81 -13.66 -37.28
N GLY A 27 -6.03 -12.94 -36.18
CA GLY A 27 -6.38 -13.53 -34.90
C GLY A 27 -7.58 -14.43 -35.12
N LYS A 28 -7.38 -15.75 -34.97
CA LYS A 28 -8.48 -16.71 -34.92
C LYS A 28 -9.49 -16.17 -33.92
N ARG A 29 -10.65 -15.69 -34.40
CA ARG A 29 -11.76 -15.22 -33.56
C ARG A 29 -12.28 -16.42 -32.76
N GLY A 30 -11.62 -16.68 -31.63
CA GLY A 30 -12.06 -17.64 -30.63
C GLY A 30 -13.41 -17.21 -30.05
N LYS A 31 -14.06 -18.13 -29.34
CA LYS A 31 -15.31 -17.86 -28.62
C LYS A 31 -15.20 -16.56 -27.82
N LYS A 32 -16.18 -15.66 -28.00
CA LYS A 32 -16.22 -14.32 -27.40
C LYS A 32 -16.21 -14.43 -25.87
N VAL A 33 -15.04 -14.28 -25.26
CA VAL A 33 -14.90 -14.22 -23.81
C VAL A 33 -15.52 -12.91 -23.32
N PRO A 34 -16.43 -12.91 -22.32
CA PRO A 34 -17.05 -11.68 -21.84
C PRO A 34 -16.04 -10.82 -21.09
N ASN A 35 -16.15 -9.49 -21.25
CA ASN A 35 -15.39 -8.53 -20.45
C ASN A 35 -16.20 -8.13 -19.20
N LEU A 36 -15.90 -8.79 -18.08
CA LEU A 36 -16.57 -8.57 -16.80
C LEU A 36 -16.25 -7.20 -16.16
N PHE A 37 -15.16 -6.55 -16.56
CA PHE A 37 -14.82 -5.19 -16.09
C PHE A 37 -15.77 -4.14 -16.67
N LYS A 38 -16.17 -4.30 -17.94
CA LYS A 38 -17.20 -3.46 -18.56
C LYS A 38 -18.56 -3.65 -17.88
N GLU A 39 -18.91 -4.87 -17.48
CA GLU A 39 -20.13 -5.12 -16.70
C GLU A 39 -20.07 -4.47 -15.31
N ARG A 40 -18.96 -4.63 -14.60
CA ARG A 40 -18.70 -3.96 -13.31
C ARG A 40 -18.77 -2.43 -13.43
N GLU A 41 -18.16 -1.86 -14.47
CA GLU A 41 -18.16 -0.42 -14.73
C GLU A 41 -19.58 0.10 -14.96
N LYS A 42 -20.41 -0.63 -15.71
CA LYS A 42 -21.83 -0.30 -15.88
C LYS A 42 -22.55 -0.29 -14.54
N LEU A 43 -22.36 -1.29 -13.69
CA LEU A 43 -22.98 -1.32 -12.34
C LEU A 43 -22.55 -0.13 -11.48
N LEU A 44 -21.27 0.27 -11.55
CA LEU A 44 -20.71 1.35 -10.75
C LEU A 44 -21.21 2.74 -11.17
N PHE A 45 -21.30 3.00 -12.48
CA PHE A 45 -21.69 4.30 -13.03
C PHE A 45 -23.12 4.32 -13.60
N THR A 46 -23.95 3.36 -13.19
CA THR A 46 -25.40 3.41 -13.47
C THR A 46 -25.98 4.62 -12.77
N ARG A 47 -26.58 5.52 -13.55
CA ARG A 47 -27.12 6.76 -12.98
C ARG A 47 -28.19 6.46 -11.94
N TYR A 48 -28.04 7.04 -10.76
CA TYR A 48 -29.04 6.98 -9.70
C TYR A 48 -30.34 7.66 -10.14
N SER A 49 -30.24 8.82 -10.80
CA SER A 49 -31.40 9.59 -11.26
C SER A 49 -31.06 10.42 -12.50
N LYS A 50 -32.09 10.71 -13.29
CA LYS A 50 -32.01 11.65 -14.44
C LYS A 50 -32.34 13.09 -14.05
N ARG A 51 -32.60 13.38 -12.77
CA ARG A 51 -32.89 14.75 -12.30
C ARG A 51 -31.71 15.66 -12.61
N LYS A 52 -32.00 16.80 -13.26
CA LYS A 52 -31.04 17.89 -13.40
C LYS A 52 -31.11 18.73 -12.14
N GLY A 53 -29.99 18.84 -11.44
CA GLY A 53 -29.83 19.79 -10.35
C GLY A 53 -29.52 21.19 -10.88
N ASP A 54 -29.72 22.21 -10.05
CA ASP A 54 -29.52 23.61 -10.45
C ASP A 54 -28.03 23.98 -10.53
N LYS A 55 -27.17 23.27 -9.81
CA LYS A 55 -25.72 23.47 -9.75
C LYS A 55 -24.98 22.16 -10.02
N LYS A 56 -23.80 22.27 -10.62
CA LYS A 56 -22.93 21.14 -10.97
C LYS A 56 -21.87 20.90 -9.92
N ILE A 57 -21.77 19.67 -9.45
CA ILE A 57 -20.67 19.21 -8.60
C ILE A 57 -19.79 18.22 -9.37
N GLY A 58 -18.55 18.63 -9.60
CA GLY A 58 -17.52 17.82 -10.23
C GLY A 58 -16.95 16.79 -9.27
N VAL A 59 -16.99 15.51 -9.64
CA VAL A 59 -16.34 14.41 -8.92
C VAL A 59 -15.31 13.76 -9.85
N PRO A 60 -14.01 13.80 -9.55
CA PRO A 60 -13.00 13.16 -10.37
C PRO A 60 -13.26 11.66 -10.51
N ARG A 61 -13.27 11.15 -11.74
CA ARG A 61 -13.31 9.72 -12.06
C ARG A 61 -11.94 9.08 -11.83
N ALA A 62 -11.45 9.18 -10.59
CA ALA A 62 -10.16 8.68 -10.16
C ALA A 62 -10.27 8.10 -8.74
N LEU A 63 -9.29 7.27 -8.35
CA LEU A 63 -9.18 6.72 -7.00
C LEU A 63 -10.51 6.10 -6.50
N HIS A 64 -10.98 6.48 -5.31
CA HIS A 64 -12.15 5.84 -4.70
C HIS A 64 -13.46 6.03 -5.45
N THR A 65 -13.53 6.90 -6.46
CA THR A 65 -14.70 6.94 -7.35
C THR A 65 -14.95 5.58 -8.03
N PHE A 66 -13.90 4.78 -8.25
CA PHE A 66 -14.01 3.39 -8.75
C PHE A 66 -14.64 2.38 -7.77
N GLU A 67 -15.12 2.86 -6.61
CA GLU A 67 -15.79 2.07 -5.57
C GLU A 67 -16.98 2.80 -4.93
N LEU A 68 -16.89 4.12 -4.75
CA LEU A 68 -17.83 4.96 -4.00
C LEU A 68 -18.67 5.88 -4.91
N SER A 69 -18.59 5.76 -6.24
CA SER A 69 -19.43 6.56 -7.16
C SER A 69 -20.93 6.47 -6.82
N PRO A 70 -21.52 5.29 -6.53
CA PRO A 70 -22.94 5.20 -6.20
C PRO A 70 -23.30 6.01 -4.95
N LEU A 71 -22.43 6.01 -3.92
CA LEU A 71 -22.59 6.83 -2.72
C LEU A 71 -22.57 8.32 -3.03
N TRP A 72 -21.56 8.81 -3.77
CA TRP A 72 -21.42 10.23 -4.06
C TRP A 72 -22.51 10.75 -5.00
N GLU A 73 -22.80 9.99 -6.05
CA GLU A 73 -23.80 10.39 -7.04
C GLU A 73 -25.19 10.54 -6.40
N SER A 74 -25.64 9.54 -5.65
CA SER A 74 -26.96 9.57 -5.01
C SER A 74 -27.03 10.62 -3.89
N PHE A 75 -25.98 10.77 -3.08
CA PHE A 75 -25.94 11.78 -2.01
C PHE A 75 -26.09 13.21 -2.55
N PHE A 76 -25.26 13.59 -3.53
CA PHE A 76 -25.31 14.95 -4.08
C PHE A 76 -26.57 15.19 -4.92
N THR A 77 -27.07 14.17 -5.61
CA THR A 77 -28.33 14.27 -6.36
C THR A 77 -29.53 14.52 -5.44
N GLU A 78 -29.62 13.82 -4.30
CA GLU A 78 -30.68 14.07 -3.31
C GLU A 78 -30.55 15.45 -2.64
N LEU A 79 -29.34 16.01 -2.57
CA LEU A 79 -29.10 17.40 -2.16
C LEU A 79 -29.47 18.42 -3.24
N GLY A 80 -29.78 18.00 -4.47
CA GLY A 80 -30.22 18.86 -5.58
C GLY A 80 -29.12 19.29 -6.54
N PHE A 81 -27.96 18.61 -6.55
CA PHE A 81 -26.86 18.89 -7.47
C PHE A 81 -26.90 17.96 -8.69
N GLU A 82 -26.44 18.45 -9.83
CA GLU A 82 -26.05 17.61 -10.97
C GLU A 82 -24.61 17.11 -10.75
N VAL A 83 -24.45 15.79 -10.64
CA VAL A 83 -23.12 15.19 -10.48
C VAL A 83 -22.45 15.05 -11.84
N VAL A 84 -21.31 15.70 -12.01
CA VAL A 84 -20.51 15.66 -13.23
C VAL A 84 -19.23 14.90 -12.96
N LEU A 85 -19.05 13.77 -13.64
CA LEU A 85 -17.78 13.05 -13.61
C LEU A 85 -16.80 13.65 -14.62
N SER A 86 -15.51 13.57 -14.30
CA SER A 86 -14.48 13.77 -15.32
C SER A 86 -14.62 12.73 -16.42
N SER A 87 -14.05 13.03 -17.58
CA SER A 87 -14.08 12.16 -18.75
C SER A 87 -13.42 10.82 -18.43
N ARG A 88 -13.69 9.77 -19.23
CA ARG A 88 -12.93 8.51 -19.12
C ARG A 88 -11.44 8.82 -19.24
N THR A 89 -10.61 8.16 -18.44
CA THR A 89 -9.15 8.27 -18.53
C THR A 89 -8.72 8.00 -19.97
N ASN A 90 -7.91 8.91 -20.51
CA ASN A 90 -7.39 8.89 -21.87
C ASN A 90 -6.05 9.64 -21.87
N ASP A 91 -5.30 9.53 -22.97
CA ASP A 91 -3.94 10.09 -23.08
C ASP A 91 -3.88 11.58 -22.74
N ARG A 92 -4.89 12.38 -23.14
CA ARG A 92 -4.96 13.80 -22.80
C ARG A 92 -5.05 14.03 -21.29
N ILE A 93 -5.86 13.25 -20.58
CA ILE A 93 -5.96 13.33 -19.12
C ILE A 93 -4.66 12.88 -18.46
N ILE A 94 -4.07 11.79 -18.95
CA ILE A 94 -2.82 11.25 -18.41
C ILE A 94 -1.70 12.27 -18.56
N HIS A 95 -1.46 12.79 -19.77
CA HIS A 95 -0.41 13.76 -20.05
C HIS A 95 -0.58 15.04 -19.23
N LYS A 96 -1.79 15.60 -19.18
CA LYS A 96 -2.07 16.76 -18.32
C LYS A 96 -1.78 16.49 -16.85
N GLY A 97 -2.12 15.29 -16.38
CA GLY A 97 -1.84 14.89 -14.99
C GLY A 97 -0.35 14.81 -14.69
N VAL A 98 0.44 14.23 -15.60
CA VAL A 98 1.89 14.12 -15.50
C VAL A 98 2.56 15.50 -15.57
N GLU A 99 2.09 16.39 -16.45
CA GLU A 99 2.63 17.76 -16.58
C GLU A 99 2.36 18.64 -15.35
N LEU A 100 1.23 18.42 -14.67
CA LEU A 100 0.82 19.24 -13.52
C LEU A 100 1.47 18.83 -12.21
N VAL A 101 1.84 17.56 -12.05
CA VAL A 101 2.27 17.05 -10.75
C VAL A 101 3.64 17.64 -10.37
N THR A 102 3.76 18.13 -9.14
CA THR A 102 4.98 18.81 -8.66
C THR A 102 5.94 17.87 -7.91
N ALA A 103 5.49 16.66 -7.60
CA ALA A 103 6.24 15.67 -6.85
C ALA A 103 6.14 14.29 -7.50
N GLU A 104 7.16 13.46 -7.29
CA GLU A 104 7.11 12.07 -7.73
C GLU A 104 6.14 11.25 -6.87
N VAL A 105 4.98 10.97 -7.45
CA VAL A 105 3.88 10.20 -6.86
C VAL A 105 3.48 9.05 -7.79
N CYS A 106 2.58 8.17 -7.34
CA CYS A 106 2.23 6.98 -8.10
C CYS A 106 1.31 7.38 -9.25
N PHE A 107 1.36 6.60 -10.31
CA PHE A 107 0.66 6.89 -11.55
C PHE A 107 -0.82 7.30 -11.38
N PRO A 108 -1.65 6.66 -10.55
CA PRO A 108 -3.04 7.09 -10.31
C PRO A 108 -3.19 8.48 -9.70
N ILE A 109 -2.22 8.92 -8.89
CA ILE A 109 -2.22 10.26 -8.31
C ILE A 109 -1.85 11.28 -9.38
N LYS A 110 -0.89 10.98 -10.27
CA LYS A 110 -0.58 11.81 -11.44
C LYS A 110 -1.85 11.98 -12.30
N VAL A 111 -2.49 10.86 -12.67
CA VAL A 111 -3.73 10.87 -13.48
C VAL A 111 -4.90 11.59 -12.79
N ALA A 112 -5.01 11.53 -11.46
CA ALA A 112 -6.02 12.29 -10.73
C ALA A 112 -5.89 13.83 -10.93
N HIS A 113 -4.68 14.38 -11.13
CA HIS A 113 -4.49 15.79 -11.46
C HIS A 113 -5.13 16.15 -12.80
N GLY A 114 -4.94 15.29 -13.81
CA GLY A 114 -5.56 15.47 -15.11
C GLY A 114 -7.09 15.41 -15.05
N HIS A 115 -7.65 14.53 -14.21
CA HIS A 115 -9.10 14.45 -13.99
C HIS A 115 -9.65 15.70 -13.32
N VAL A 116 -8.90 16.32 -12.40
CA VAL A 116 -9.28 17.61 -11.83
C VAL A 116 -9.27 18.69 -12.90
N MET A 117 -8.22 18.75 -13.73
CA MET A 117 -8.15 19.73 -14.83
C MET A 117 -9.30 19.57 -15.83
N ASP A 118 -9.67 18.33 -16.18
CA ASP A 118 -10.85 18.05 -17.04
C ASP A 118 -12.16 18.61 -16.44
N LEU A 119 -12.33 18.55 -15.12
CA LEU A 119 -13.51 19.13 -14.45
C LEU A 119 -13.50 20.66 -14.40
N LEU A 120 -12.33 21.26 -14.19
CA LEU A 120 -12.15 22.71 -14.24
C LEU A 120 -12.48 23.25 -15.65
N GLU A 121 -12.04 22.56 -16.69
CA GLU A 121 -12.36 22.87 -18.09
C GLU A 121 -13.86 22.74 -18.39
N LYS A 122 -14.55 21.81 -17.72
CA LYS A 122 -16.01 21.65 -17.77
C LYS A 122 -16.79 22.70 -16.99
N ARG A 123 -16.11 23.62 -16.28
CA ARG A 123 -16.70 24.73 -15.52
C ARG A 123 -17.79 24.27 -14.53
N VAL A 124 -17.46 23.29 -13.70
CA VAL A 124 -18.33 22.86 -12.60
C VAL A 124 -18.40 23.96 -11.52
N ASP A 125 -19.55 24.09 -10.85
CA ASP A 125 -19.73 25.09 -9.78
C ASP A 125 -19.01 24.69 -8.50
N TYR A 126 -18.99 23.40 -8.20
CA TYR A 126 -18.30 22.80 -7.06
C TYR A 126 -17.33 21.72 -7.53
N LEU A 127 -16.17 21.62 -6.89
CA LEU A 127 -15.21 20.53 -7.12
C LEU A 127 -15.06 19.72 -5.83
N PHE A 128 -15.44 18.45 -5.87
CA PHE A 128 -15.37 17.54 -4.73
C PHE A 128 -14.04 16.79 -4.69
N LEU A 129 -13.20 17.11 -3.70
CA LEU A 129 -11.89 16.50 -3.46
C LEU A 129 -11.80 15.98 -2.02
N PRO A 130 -12.36 14.79 -1.72
CA PRO A 130 -12.33 14.25 -0.37
C PRO A 130 -10.96 13.68 -0.01
N SER A 131 -10.56 13.88 1.24
CA SER A 131 -9.47 13.12 1.88
C SER A 131 -10.06 11.93 2.63
N ILE A 132 -10.13 10.76 1.99
CA ILE A 132 -10.67 9.52 2.61
C ILE A 132 -9.57 8.83 3.41
N VAL A 133 -9.65 8.97 4.74
CA VAL A 133 -8.63 8.52 5.70
C VAL A 133 -8.66 7.00 5.90
N ASP A 134 -9.85 6.43 6.10
CA ASP A 134 -10.03 5.03 6.45
C ASP A 134 -11.38 4.46 5.99
N PHE A 135 -11.49 3.13 6.11
CA PHE A 135 -12.68 2.34 5.76
C PHE A 135 -13.30 1.71 7.01
N PRO A 136 -14.57 1.25 6.96
CA PRO A 136 -15.20 0.56 8.08
C PRO A 136 -14.39 -0.66 8.54
N GLN A 137 -14.22 -0.81 9.86
CA GLN A 137 -13.56 -1.95 10.46
C GLN A 137 -14.52 -3.14 10.53
N LYS A 138 -14.16 -4.26 9.90
CA LYS A 138 -14.98 -5.48 9.86
C LYS A 138 -14.56 -6.54 10.89
N ASP A 139 -13.30 -6.52 11.33
CA ASP A 139 -12.76 -7.44 12.32
C ASP A 139 -11.93 -6.66 13.35
N LYS A 140 -12.15 -6.92 14.64
CA LYS A 140 -11.47 -6.20 15.74
C LYS A 140 -9.98 -6.55 15.84
N ARG A 141 -9.56 -7.72 15.35
CA ARG A 141 -8.14 -8.13 15.35
C ARG A 141 -7.31 -7.30 14.36
N LEU A 142 -7.95 -6.79 13.31
CA LEU A 142 -7.37 -5.82 12.38
C LEU A 142 -7.52 -4.42 12.96
N ARG A 143 -6.47 -3.93 13.62
CA ARG A 143 -6.54 -2.72 14.45
C ARG A 143 -6.95 -1.46 13.69
N ARG A 144 -6.59 -1.38 12.41
CA ARG A 144 -6.75 -0.20 11.55
C ARG A 144 -7.12 -0.61 10.11
N THR A 145 -7.68 0.34 9.36
CA THR A 145 -8.24 0.17 8.00
C THR A 145 -7.98 1.42 7.14
N TYR A 146 -6.81 2.02 7.33
CA TYR A 146 -6.39 3.22 6.61
C TYR A 146 -6.32 3.01 5.10
N ASN A 147 -6.45 4.12 4.41
CA ASN A 147 -6.09 4.25 3.02
C ASN A 147 -4.59 4.57 2.86
N CYS A 148 -4.04 4.56 1.64
CA CYS A 148 -2.64 4.94 1.46
C CYS A 148 -2.45 6.46 1.67
N PRO A 149 -1.29 6.91 2.21
CA PRO A 149 -1.06 8.33 2.50
C PRO A 149 -1.24 9.24 1.29
N TRP A 150 -0.87 8.77 0.09
CA TRP A 150 -0.97 9.58 -1.12
C TRP A 150 -2.41 9.83 -1.56
N SER A 151 -3.26 8.81 -1.44
CA SER A 151 -4.68 8.94 -1.74
C SER A 151 -5.42 9.80 -0.72
N GLN A 152 -5.00 9.77 0.56
CA GLN A 152 -5.48 10.70 1.58
C GLN A 152 -5.03 12.15 1.25
N GLY A 153 -3.80 12.27 0.76
CA GLY A 153 -3.16 13.55 0.46
C GLY A 153 -3.66 14.25 -0.81
N LEU A 154 -4.48 13.60 -1.65
CA LEU A 154 -4.86 14.13 -2.98
C LEU A 154 -5.29 15.61 -2.96
N PRO A 155 -6.21 16.07 -2.08
CA PRO A 155 -6.64 17.46 -2.11
C PRO A 155 -5.49 18.45 -1.89
N TYR A 156 -4.51 18.08 -1.07
CA TYR A 156 -3.34 18.91 -0.77
C TYR A 156 -2.35 18.95 -1.92
N PHE A 157 -2.13 17.81 -2.60
CA PHE A 157 -1.30 17.78 -3.81
C PHE A 157 -1.90 18.64 -4.92
N ILE A 158 -3.21 18.53 -5.13
CA ILE A 158 -3.92 19.36 -6.11
C ILE A 158 -3.79 20.85 -5.77
N ASN A 159 -3.98 21.26 -4.51
CA ASN A 159 -3.82 22.65 -4.10
C ASN A 159 -2.40 23.19 -4.30
N SER A 160 -1.38 22.32 -4.22
CA SER A 160 0.01 22.71 -4.46
C SER A 160 0.38 22.80 -5.95
N ALA A 161 -0.31 22.05 -6.80
CA ALA A 161 0.00 21.90 -8.22
C ALA A 161 -0.86 22.83 -9.10
N ILE A 162 -2.11 23.08 -8.71
CA ILE A 162 -3.09 23.82 -9.51
C ILE A 162 -3.51 25.08 -8.74
N PRO A 163 -3.34 26.29 -9.32
CA PRO A 163 -3.80 27.54 -8.73
C PRO A 163 -5.34 27.65 -8.84
N LEU A 164 -6.05 26.94 -7.96
CA LEU A 164 -7.52 26.81 -7.99
C LEU A 164 -8.25 28.15 -7.87
N GLU A 165 -7.63 29.16 -7.24
CA GLU A 165 -8.14 30.52 -7.13
C GLU A 165 -8.35 31.22 -8.47
N LYS A 166 -7.68 30.76 -9.54
CA LYS A 166 -7.87 31.28 -10.90
C LYS A 166 -9.12 30.75 -11.60
N TYR A 167 -9.80 29.77 -10.99
CA TYR A 167 -10.99 29.14 -11.54
C TYR A 167 -12.22 29.55 -10.74
N SER A 168 -13.32 29.84 -11.42
CA SER A 168 -14.61 30.14 -10.77
C SER A 168 -15.28 28.86 -10.23
N VAL A 169 -14.66 28.21 -9.25
CA VAL A 169 -15.11 26.94 -8.66
C VAL A 169 -15.03 26.97 -7.14
N LYS A 170 -16.03 26.39 -6.46
CA LYS A 170 -16.00 26.18 -5.02
C LYS A 170 -15.47 24.80 -4.68
N VAL A 171 -14.33 24.73 -4.00
CA VAL A 171 -13.66 23.46 -3.71
C VAL A 171 -14.14 22.88 -2.39
N LEU A 172 -14.65 21.66 -2.41
CA LEU A 172 -15.08 20.91 -1.22
C LEU A 172 -14.01 19.90 -0.85
N GLN A 173 -13.33 20.12 0.27
CA GLN A 173 -12.20 19.29 0.73
C GLN A 173 -12.44 18.63 2.09
N PRO A 174 -13.50 17.82 2.23
CA PRO A 174 -13.79 17.19 3.50
C PRO A 174 -12.76 16.12 3.86
N LYS A 175 -12.43 16.04 5.14
CA LYS A 175 -11.71 14.90 5.73
C LYS A 175 -12.75 13.84 6.13
N ILE A 176 -12.67 12.67 5.53
CA ILE A 176 -13.67 11.61 5.67
C ILE A 176 -13.06 10.44 6.42
N SER A 177 -13.65 10.08 7.55
CA SER A 177 -13.44 8.79 8.20
C SER A 177 -14.70 7.94 8.03
N LEU A 178 -14.58 6.84 7.30
CA LEU A 178 -15.69 5.89 7.16
C LEU A 178 -15.73 4.93 8.36
N ARG A 179 -14.62 4.80 9.11
CA ARG A 179 -14.58 4.03 10.36
C ARG A 179 -15.38 4.68 11.48
N GLU A 180 -15.36 6.01 11.60
CA GLU A 180 -16.17 6.75 12.59
C GLU A 180 -17.67 6.84 12.23
N GLY A 181 -18.07 6.28 11.09
CA GLY A 181 -19.44 6.29 10.61
C GLY A 181 -19.63 7.16 9.38
N VAL A 182 -20.13 6.53 8.31
CA VAL A 182 -20.43 7.20 7.04
C VAL A 182 -21.44 8.35 7.23
N ASP A 183 -22.42 8.17 8.12
CA ASP A 183 -23.44 9.19 8.43
C ASP A 183 -22.84 10.49 8.96
N LYS A 184 -21.87 10.40 9.89
CA LYS A 184 -21.19 11.57 10.47
C LYS A 184 -20.41 12.33 9.38
N SER A 185 -19.67 11.59 8.55
CA SER A 185 -18.91 12.17 7.44
C SER A 185 -19.83 12.85 6.42
N LEU A 186 -20.88 12.17 5.96
CA LEU A 186 -21.84 12.75 5.01
C LEU A 186 -22.63 13.91 5.59
N MET A 187 -22.98 13.88 6.88
CA MET A 187 -23.63 15.00 7.55
C MET A 187 -22.75 16.25 7.52
N SER A 188 -21.45 16.10 7.82
CA SER A 188 -20.50 17.21 7.75
C SER A 188 -20.39 17.79 6.33
N ILE A 189 -20.42 16.94 5.30
CA ILE A 189 -20.37 17.38 3.89
C ILE A 189 -21.66 18.09 3.51
N GLY A 190 -22.82 17.54 3.90
CA GLY A 190 -24.12 18.14 3.61
C GLY A 190 -24.27 19.54 4.20
N LYS A 191 -23.77 19.75 5.42
CA LYS A 191 -23.76 21.07 6.09
C LYS A 191 -22.87 22.11 5.41
N MET A 192 -21.88 21.70 4.60
CA MET A 192 -21.11 22.62 3.75
C MET A 192 -21.91 23.12 2.54
N LEU A 193 -23.04 22.48 2.22
CA LEU A 193 -23.83 22.71 1.01
C LEU A 193 -25.21 23.30 1.28
N THR A 194 -25.82 23.00 2.43
CA THR A 194 -27.18 23.41 2.78
C THR A 194 -27.43 23.34 4.28
N ASP A 195 -28.29 24.22 4.81
CA ASP A 195 -28.70 24.22 6.22
C ASP A 195 -29.88 23.27 6.53
N ASN A 196 -30.50 22.70 5.48
CA ASN A 196 -31.63 21.79 5.65
C ASN A 196 -31.20 20.38 6.12
N GLU A 197 -31.13 20.19 7.45
CA GLU A 197 -30.74 18.91 8.05
C GLU A 197 -31.63 17.73 7.66
N LYS A 198 -32.95 17.93 7.49
CA LYS A 198 -33.86 16.84 7.08
C LYS A 198 -33.52 16.33 5.68
N LYS A 199 -33.20 17.25 4.76
CA LYS A 199 -32.75 16.92 3.40
C LYS A 199 -31.43 16.14 3.44
N ILE A 200 -30.49 16.55 4.28
CA ILE A 200 -29.21 15.86 4.45
C ILE A 200 -29.41 14.44 4.97
N LYS A 201 -30.20 14.25 6.04
CA LYS A 201 -30.48 12.91 6.59
C LYS A 201 -31.10 11.97 5.56
N ARG A 202 -32.09 12.46 4.80
CA ARG A 202 -32.68 11.70 3.69
C ARG A 202 -31.63 11.32 2.64
N ALA A 203 -30.78 12.26 2.22
CA ALA A 203 -29.73 12.01 1.24
C ALA A 203 -28.74 10.94 1.73
N ILE A 204 -28.40 10.93 3.02
CA ILE A 204 -27.54 9.93 3.65
C ILE A 204 -28.16 8.53 3.57
N ASP A 205 -29.43 8.40 3.96
CA ASP A 205 -30.13 7.11 3.96
C ASP A 205 -30.22 6.51 2.55
N VAL A 206 -30.58 7.35 1.57
CA VAL A 206 -30.61 6.97 0.16
C VAL A 206 -29.22 6.53 -0.31
N ALA A 207 -28.18 7.32 -0.03
CA ALA A 207 -26.85 7.04 -0.52
C ALA A 207 -26.26 5.75 0.04
N LYS A 208 -26.47 5.48 1.34
CA LYS A 208 -26.07 4.21 1.97
C LYS A 208 -26.80 3.03 1.36
N LYS A 209 -28.10 3.16 1.08
CA LYS A 209 -28.90 2.10 0.44
C LYS A 209 -28.36 1.79 -0.95
N VAL A 210 -28.16 2.81 -1.80
CA VAL A 210 -27.65 2.66 -3.17
C VAL A 210 -26.25 2.03 -3.18
N GLN A 211 -25.34 2.46 -2.30
CA GLN A 211 -24.01 1.86 -2.19
C GLN A 211 -24.07 0.39 -1.72
N SER A 212 -24.97 0.06 -0.80
CA SER A 212 -25.19 -1.32 -0.33
C SER A 212 -25.74 -2.22 -1.44
N GLU A 213 -26.68 -1.71 -2.23
CA GLU A 213 -27.22 -2.41 -3.40
C GLU A 213 -26.16 -2.68 -4.47
N PHE A 214 -25.27 -1.72 -4.73
CA PHE A 214 -24.10 -1.92 -5.59
C PHE A 214 -23.20 -3.05 -5.09
N TYR A 215 -22.82 -3.06 -3.80
CA TYR A 215 -22.00 -4.15 -3.25
C TYR A 215 -22.70 -5.51 -3.30
N LYS A 216 -24.01 -5.57 -3.08
CA LYS A 216 -24.80 -6.81 -3.23
C LYS A 216 -24.83 -7.28 -4.68
N ALA A 217 -24.98 -6.37 -5.64
CA ALA A 217 -24.98 -6.68 -7.06
C ALA A 217 -23.63 -7.26 -7.52
N LEU A 218 -22.51 -6.69 -7.06
CA LEU A 218 -21.17 -7.23 -7.32
C LEU A 218 -21.00 -8.65 -6.79
N ARG A 219 -21.41 -8.90 -5.53
CA ARG A 219 -21.33 -10.24 -4.93
C ARG A 219 -22.16 -11.26 -5.70
N LYS A 220 -23.43 -10.93 -5.97
CA LYS A 220 -24.33 -11.81 -6.73
C LYS A 220 -23.75 -12.12 -8.12
N LYS A 221 -23.20 -11.11 -8.80
CA LYS A 221 -22.59 -11.31 -10.11
C LYS A 221 -21.32 -12.15 -10.04
N GLY A 222 -20.50 -11.96 -9.00
CA GLY A 222 -19.33 -12.78 -8.74
C GLY A 222 -19.67 -14.25 -8.52
N GLU A 223 -20.66 -14.53 -7.66
CA GLU A 223 -21.18 -15.88 -7.43
C GLU A 223 -21.68 -16.56 -8.72
N GLU A 224 -22.42 -15.82 -9.55
CA GLU A 224 -22.88 -16.28 -10.87
C GLU A 224 -21.70 -16.61 -11.79
N VAL A 225 -20.71 -15.73 -11.89
CA VAL A 225 -19.52 -15.92 -12.73
C VAL A 225 -18.70 -17.12 -12.27
N LEU A 226 -18.42 -17.24 -10.98
CA LEU A 226 -17.65 -18.34 -10.41
C LEU A 226 -18.37 -19.68 -10.57
N LYS A 227 -19.70 -19.70 -10.42
CA LYS A 227 -20.52 -20.90 -10.68
C LYS A 227 -20.47 -21.31 -12.15
N ASN A 228 -20.61 -20.35 -13.07
CA ASN A 228 -20.59 -20.61 -14.52
C ASN A 228 -19.19 -20.96 -15.04
N LEU A 229 -18.15 -20.55 -14.33
CA LEU A 229 -16.76 -20.92 -14.64
C LEU A 229 -16.54 -22.44 -14.51
N GLY A 230 -17.17 -23.08 -13.52
CA GLY A 230 -16.96 -24.51 -13.23
C GLY A 230 -15.48 -24.80 -13.01
N ASP A 231 -14.93 -25.77 -13.75
CA ASP A 231 -13.52 -26.14 -13.72
C ASP A 231 -12.63 -25.40 -14.74
N LYS A 232 -13.21 -24.52 -15.55
CA LYS A 232 -12.44 -23.75 -16.56
C LYS A 232 -11.51 -22.76 -15.89
N ARG A 233 -10.38 -22.45 -16.52
CA ARG A 233 -9.43 -21.48 -15.98
C ARG A 233 -10.04 -20.08 -15.95
N GLY A 234 -9.91 -19.39 -14.82
CA GLY A 234 -10.29 -17.99 -14.64
C GLY A 234 -9.09 -17.19 -14.13
N PHE A 235 -9.02 -15.91 -14.52
CA PHE A 235 -7.90 -15.05 -14.18
C PHE A 235 -8.38 -13.87 -13.35
N VAL A 236 -7.97 -13.79 -12.09
CA VAL A 236 -8.42 -12.73 -11.18
C VAL A 236 -7.43 -11.57 -11.24
N ILE A 237 -7.91 -10.37 -11.59
CA ILE A 237 -7.08 -9.15 -11.54
C ILE A 237 -7.00 -8.66 -10.10
N ILE A 238 -5.84 -8.83 -9.47
CA ILE A 238 -5.55 -8.39 -8.10
C ILE A 238 -5.03 -6.96 -8.14
N SER A 239 -5.83 -6.00 -7.67
CA SER A 239 -5.43 -4.60 -7.62
C SER A 239 -6.36 -3.78 -6.73
N ARG A 240 -6.04 -2.49 -6.54
CA ARG A 240 -7.06 -1.52 -6.09
C ARG A 240 -8.05 -1.26 -7.23
N PRO A 241 -9.35 -1.00 -6.94
CA PRO A 241 -10.34 -0.74 -7.98
C PRO A 241 -9.94 0.34 -8.97
N TYR A 242 -9.31 1.42 -8.50
CA TYR A 242 -8.86 2.51 -9.37
C TYR A 242 -7.66 2.17 -10.26
N ASN A 243 -6.98 1.05 -10.03
CA ASN A 243 -5.96 0.55 -10.94
C ASN A 243 -6.59 -0.47 -11.91
N GLY A 244 -7.13 -1.56 -11.38
CA GLY A 244 -7.59 -2.66 -12.21
C GLY A 244 -8.92 -2.44 -12.91
N CYS A 245 -9.71 -1.43 -12.52
CA CYS A 245 -11.01 -1.14 -13.16
C CYS A 245 -11.02 0.16 -13.96
N ASP A 246 -9.93 0.92 -13.98
CA ASP A 246 -9.76 2.05 -14.89
C ASP A 246 -8.96 1.60 -16.12
N PRO A 247 -9.59 1.48 -17.30
CA PRO A 247 -8.89 1.00 -18.48
C PRO A 247 -7.71 1.88 -18.90
N GLY A 248 -7.76 3.19 -18.62
CA GLY A 248 -6.63 4.08 -18.90
C GLY A 248 -5.44 3.92 -17.95
N LEU A 249 -5.63 3.31 -16.78
CA LEU A 249 -4.56 3.01 -15.82
C LEU A 249 -4.06 1.56 -15.91
N ASN A 250 -4.78 0.70 -16.62
CA ASN A 250 -4.38 -0.70 -16.83
C ASN A 250 -4.14 -1.07 -18.30
N MET A 251 -4.19 -0.09 -19.20
CA MET A 251 -4.05 -0.26 -20.65
C MET A 251 -5.05 -1.28 -21.20
N ASP A 252 -6.33 -1.15 -20.87
CA ASP A 252 -7.42 -2.02 -21.35
C ASP A 252 -7.12 -3.53 -21.20
N ILE A 253 -6.42 -3.92 -20.13
CA ILE A 253 -5.91 -5.30 -19.96
C ILE A 253 -7.00 -6.36 -20.07
N ALA A 254 -8.22 -6.06 -19.61
CA ALA A 254 -9.33 -6.99 -19.66
C ALA A 254 -9.80 -7.28 -21.11
N ASP A 255 -9.69 -6.32 -22.02
CA ASP A 255 -10.00 -6.53 -23.44
C ASP A 255 -8.91 -7.38 -24.10
N LYS A 256 -7.63 -7.05 -23.85
CA LYS A 256 -6.47 -7.83 -24.34
C LYS A 256 -6.51 -9.28 -23.86
N MET A 257 -6.86 -9.49 -22.59
CA MET A 257 -7.08 -10.84 -22.04
C MET A 257 -8.23 -11.58 -22.73
N ALA A 258 -9.34 -10.90 -23.02
CA ALA A 258 -10.46 -11.52 -23.72
C ALA A 258 -10.08 -11.95 -25.14
N GLU A 259 -9.23 -11.18 -25.84
CA GLU A 259 -8.66 -11.54 -27.15
C GLU A 259 -7.76 -12.79 -27.07
N LEU A 260 -7.00 -12.95 -25.98
CA LEU A 260 -6.21 -14.14 -25.67
C LEU A 260 -7.05 -15.32 -25.13
N GLY A 261 -8.37 -15.20 -25.06
CA GLY A 261 -9.25 -16.25 -24.52
C GLY A 261 -9.19 -16.38 -22.98
N MET A 262 -8.61 -15.41 -22.28
CA MET A 262 -8.48 -15.37 -20.83
C MET A 262 -9.68 -14.64 -20.20
N LEU A 263 -10.49 -15.34 -19.41
CA LEU A 263 -11.58 -14.69 -18.67
C LEU A 263 -11.02 -13.89 -17.48
N ALA A 264 -10.94 -12.57 -17.65
CA ALA A 264 -10.56 -11.64 -16.60
C ALA A 264 -11.71 -11.40 -15.61
N ILE A 265 -11.48 -11.67 -14.32
CA ILE A 265 -12.44 -11.57 -13.22
C ILE A 265 -12.01 -10.43 -12.29
N PRO A 266 -12.87 -9.43 -12.01
CA PRO A 266 -12.61 -8.41 -11.00
C PRO A 266 -12.41 -9.02 -9.61
N MET A 267 -11.41 -8.55 -8.84
CA MET A 267 -11.16 -9.05 -7.49
C MET A 267 -12.36 -8.93 -6.55
N ASP A 268 -13.20 -7.91 -6.72
CA ASP A 268 -14.39 -7.69 -5.90
C ASP A 268 -15.60 -8.57 -6.26
N PHE A 269 -15.42 -9.53 -7.17
CA PHE A 269 -16.34 -10.65 -7.39
C PHE A 269 -16.06 -11.82 -6.43
N LEU A 270 -14.92 -11.82 -5.73
CA LEU A 270 -14.59 -12.81 -4.69
C LEU A 270 -15.14 -12.39 -3.32
N ASP A 271 -15.23 -13.34 -2.37
CA ASP A 271 -15.54 -13.00 -0.97
C ASP A 271 -14.30 -12.45 -0.25
N LEU A 272 -14.15 -11.12 -0.31
CA LEU A 272 -13.03 -10.41 0.30
C LEU A 272 -13.21 -10.17 1.81
N ASN A 273 -13.51 -11.24 2.57
CA ASN A 273 -13.68 -11.15 4.02
C ASN A 273 -12.32 -10.96 4.72
N PRO A 274 -12.03 -9.78 5.32
CA PRO A 274 -10.73 -9.53 5.93
C PRO A 274 -10.50 -10.34 7.21
N SER A 275 -11.54 -10.92 7.83
CA SER A 275 -11.38 -11.87 8.94
C SER A 275 -10.52 -13.08 8.57
N ASN A 276 -10.47 -13.42 7.27
CA ASN A 276 -9.67 -14.54 6.77
C ASN A 276 -8.17 -14.30 6.93
N ILE A 277 -7.69 -13.07 7.11
CA ILE A 277 -6.25 -12.73 7.22
C ILE A 277 -5.87 -12.14 8.58
N ALA A 278 -6.85 -11.93 9.46
CA ALA A 278 -6.70 -11.09 10.65
C ALA A 278 -5.76 -11.69 11.71
N GLU A 279 -5.61 -13.01 11.74
CA GLU A 279 -4.71 -13.72 12.65
C GLU A 279 -3.24 -13.59 12.24
N ASP A 280 -2.94 -13.77 10.95
CA ASP A 280 -1.56 -13.76 10.44
C ASP A 280 -1.05 -12.35 10.13
N TYR A 281 -1.96 -11.42 9.82
CA TYR A 281 -1.64 -10.04 9.45
C TYR A 281 -2.45 -9.01 10.28
N PRO A 282 -2.41 -9.06 11.63
CA PRO A 282 -3.18 -8.16 12.49
C PRO A 282 -2.81 -6.68 12.30
N ASN A 283 -1.58 -6.41 11.82
CA ASN A 283 -1.09 -5.06 11.50
C ASN A 283 -1.16 -4.71 10.01
N MET A 284 -1.92 -5.44 9.18
CA MET A 284 -2.22 -5.01 7.82
C MET A 284 -3.24 -3.88 7.86
N TYR A 285 -2.80 -2.67 8.21
CA TYR A 285 -3.68 -1.53 8.42
C TYR A 285 -4.18 -0.89 7.11
N TRP A 286 -3.67 -1.28 5.93
CA TRP A 286 -4.21 -0.80 4.67
C TRP A 286 -5.44 -1.61 4.25
N ASN A 287 -6.60 -0.96 4.14
CA ASN A 287 -7.86 -1.64 3.77
C ASN A 287 -7.75 -2.44 2.45
N TYR A 288 -7.14 -1.86 1.42
CA TYR A 288 -6.92 -2.59 0.16
C TYR A 288 -5.90 -3.72 0.29
N GLY A 289 -4.91 -3.60 1.19
CA GLY A 289 -3.99 -4.69 1.51
C GLY A 289 -4.71 -5.87 2.16
N GLN A 290 -5.63 -5.61 3.10
CA GLN A 290 -6.47 -6.65 3.71
C GLN A 290 -7.30 -7.39 2.65
N ARG A 291 -7.92 -6.65 1.73
CA ARG A 291 -8.72 -7.21 0.63
C ARG A 291 -7.90 -8.04 -0.34
N ILE A 292 -6.69 -7.58 -0.68
CA ILE A 292 -5.78 -8.30 -1.58
C ILE A 292 -5.31 -9.62 -0.97
N LEU A 293 -4.96 -9.62 0.32
CA LEU A 293 -4.58 -10.85 1.02
C LEU A 293 -5.78 -11.79 1.20
N ALA A 294 -6.98 -11.26 1.46
CA ALA A 294 -8.20 -12.07 1.48
C ALA A 294 -8.47 -12.70 0.11
N ALA A 295 -8.28 -11.96 -0.99
CA ALA A 295 -8.38 -12.49 -2.34
C ALA A 295 -7.39 -13.62 -2.60
N ALA A 296 -6.14 -13.50 -2.13
CA ALA A 296 -5.15 -14.58 -2.21
C ALA A 296 -5.66 -15.87 -1.55
N ARG A 297 -6.24 -15.75 -0.35
CA ARG A 297 -6.81 -16.89 0.39
C ARG A 297 -8.02 -17.50 -0.31
N GLU A 298 -8.89 -16.70 -0.92
CA GLU A 298 -10.00 -17.22 -1.72
C GLU A 298 -9.51 -17.96 -2.97
N ILE A 299 -8.54 -17.40 -3.69
CA ILE A 299 -7.97 -18.05 -4.88
C ILE A 299 -7.33 -19.38 -4.52
N LYS A 300 -6.62 -19.45 -3.40
CA LYS A 300 -5.97 -20.67 -2.88
C LYS A 300 -6.96 -21.82 -2.63
N LYS A 301 -8.22 -21.52 -2.30
CA LYS A 301 -9.27 -22.53 -2.09
C LYS A 301 -9.79 -23.15 -3.39
N THR A 302 -9.63 -22.46 -4.53
CA THR A 302 -10.08 -22.95 -5.84
C THR A 302 -9.04 -23.85 -6.48
N LYS A 303 -9.28 -24.48 -7.64
CA LYS A 303 -8.24 -25.22 -8.43
C LYS A 303 -7.83 -24.54 -9.74
N ASN A 304 -8.64 -23.58 -10.18
CA ASN A 304 -8.66 -23.07 -11.55
C ASN A 304 -8.58 -21.55 -11.64
N LEU A 305 -8.50 -20.82 -10.51
CA LEU A 305 -8.24 -19.39 -10.50
C LEU A 305 -6.75 -19.09 -10.43
N TYR A 306 -6.30 -18.19 -11.31
CA TYR A 306 -4.93 -17.70 -11.40
C TYR A 306 -4.90 -16.17 -11.20
N PRO A 307 -4.06 -15.64 -10.31
CA PRO A 307 -3.99 -14.21 -10.10
C PRO A 307 -3.08 -13.50 -11.10
N ILE A 308 -3.53 -12.33 -11.55
CA ILE A 308 -2.71 -11.33 -12.26
C ILE A 308 -2.73 -10.06 -11.41
N TYR A 309 -1.61 -9.77 -10.76
CA TYR A 309 -1.45 -8.61 -9.89
C TYR A 309 -1.12 -7.37 -10.71
N ILE A 310 -1.92 -6.31 -10.59
CA ILE A 310 -1.64 -5.02 -11.20
C ILE A 310 -1.27 -4.01 -10.12
N THR A 311 -0.04 -3.51 -10.21
CA THR A 311 0.49 -2.43 -9.38
C THR A 311 1.00 -1.30 -10.25
N ASN A 312 1.36 -0.17 -9.64
CA ASN A 312 1.95 0.95 -10.36
C ASN A 312 3.33 1.28 -9.82
N PHE A 313 4.14 1.91 -10.67
CA PHE A 313 5.37 2.53 -10.21
C PHE A 313 5.09 3.54 -9.08
N GLY A 314 5.97 3.56 -8.07
CA GLY A 314 5.81 4.38 -6.86
C GLY A 314 4.70 3.94 -5.89
N CYS A 315 3.99 2.82 -6.13
CA CYS A 315 2.94 2.38 -5.20
C CYS A 315 3.50 2.00 -3.83
N GLY A 316 3.24 2.84 -2.83
CA GLY A 316 3.83 2.66 -1.51
C GLY A 316 3.40 1.41 -0.76
N PRO A 317 2.10 1.16 -0.56
CA PRO A 317 1.65 -0.06 0.10
C PRO A 317 2.13 -1.35 -0.59
N ASP A 318 2.22 -1.35 -1.92
CA ASP A 318 2.61 -2.54 -2.68
C ASP A 318 4.09 -2.87 -2.56
N SER A 319 4.93 -1.99 -2.00
CA SER A 319 6.29 -2.37 -1.57
C SER A 319 6.31 -3.48 -0.49
N PHE A 320 5.18 -3.73 0.18
CA PHE A 320 5.03 -4.82 1.15
C PHE A 320 3.90 -5.78 0.77
N VAL A 321 2.76 -5.28 0.31
CA VAL A 321 1.58 -6.11 0.03
C VAL A 321 1.84 -7.16 -1.04
N THR A 322 2.63 -6.87 -2.09
CA THR A 322 2.95 -7.87 -3.12
C THR A 322 3.74 -9.03 -2.54
N LYS A 323 4.74 -8.77 -1.70
CA LYS A 323 5.51 -9.83 -1.01
C LYS A 323 4.65 -10.71 -0.12
N PHE A 324 3.72 -10.10 0.61
CA PHE A 324 2.79 -10.84 1.47
C PHE A 324 1.81 -11.66 0.63
N PHE A 325 1.38 -11.11 -0.51
CA PHE A 325 0.55 -11.82 -1.48
C PHE A 325 1.30 -13.02 -2.08
N GLU A 326 2.54 -12.83 -2.54
CA GLU A 326 3.40 -13.90 -3.06
C GLU A 326 3.62 -15.02 -2.03
N GLU A 327 3.75 -14.68 -0.75
CA GLU A 327 3.92 -15.68 0.31
C GLU A 327 2.66 -16.50 0.58
N GLU A 328 1.47 -15.93 0.37
CA GLU A 328 0.20 -16.67 0.43
C GLU A 328 0.00 -17.58 -0.79
N MET A 329 0.53 -17.17 -1.94
CA MET A 329 0.31 -17.81 -3.23
C MET A 329 1.25 -19.00 -3.46
N GLU A 330 0.65 -20.18 -3.61
CA GLU A 330 1.37 -21.40 -4.02
C GLU A 330 1.33 -21.64 -5.54
N ARG A 331 0.51 -20.86 -6.26
CA ARG A 331 0.29 -20.97 -7.70
C ARG A 331 1.07 -19.92 -8.49
N PRO A 332 1.36 -20.19 -9.77
CA PRO A 332 1.88 -19.16 -10.66
C PRO A 332 1.01 -17.91 -10.63
N SER A 333 1.66 -16.76 -10.48
CA SER A 333 1.04 -15.44 -10.51
C SER A 333 1.83 -14.54 -11.44
N LEU A 334 1.15 -13.62 -12.11
CA LEU A 334 1.78 -12.61 -12.96
C LEU A 334 1.67 -11.25 -12.27
N GLU A 335 2.79 -10.62 -11.94
CA GLU A 335 2.81 -9.22 -11.47
C GLU A 335 3.10 -8.27 -12.64
N LEU A 336 2.16 -7.38 -12.96
CA LEU A 336 2.31 -6.30 -13.93
C LEU A 336 2.44 -4.97 -13.18
N GLN A 337 3.54 -4.28 -13.43
CA GLN A 337 3.76 -2.92 -12.96
C GLN A 337 3.50 -1.96 -14.13
N ILE A 338 2.66 -0.95 -13.89
CA ILE A 338 2.25 0.04 -14.89
C ILE A 338 2.70 1.44 -14.46
N ASP A 339 3.10 2.24 -15.44
CA ASP A 339 3.51 3.63 -15.32
C ASP A 339 3.10 4.43 -16.56
N GLU A 340 3.45 5.72 -16.57
CA GLU A 340 3.19 6.63 -17.70
C GLU A 340 3.94 6.29 -19.00
N HIS A 341 4.94 5.40 -18.96
CA HIS A 341 5.74 5.00 -20.13
C HIS A 341 5.43 3.58 -20.61
N SER A 342 4.47 2.92 -19.98
CA SER A 342 4.13 1.53 -20.28
C SER A 342 3.59 1.40 -21.70
N ALA A 343 4.00 0.33 -22.39
CA ALA A 343 3.62 0.03 -23.76
C ALA A 343 2.74 -1.22 -23.86
N GLU A 344 1.73 -1.19 -24.71
CA GLU A 344 0.72 -2.25 -24.82
C GLU A 344 1.31 -3.61 -25.19
N ALA A 345 2.25 -3.62 -26.15
CA ALA A 345 2.92 -4.84 -26.59
C ALA A 345 3.61 -5.58 -25.43
N GLY A 346 4.20 -4.83 -24.49
CA GLY A 346 4.86 -5.41 -23.32
C GLY A 346 3.90 -6.12 -22.37
N ILE A 347 2.63 -5.70 -22.31
CA ILE A 347 1.60 -6.38 -21.49
C ILE A 347 1.14 -7.67 -22.19
N ILE A 348 0.87 -7.61 -23.50
CA ILE A 348 0.38 -8.76 -24.26
C ILE A 348 1.37 -9.92 -24.22
N THR A 349 2.66 -9.67 -24.51
CA THR A 349 3.69 -10.72 -24.50
C THR A 349 3.83 -11.37 -23.11
N ARG A 350 3.66 -10.60 -22.03
CA ARG A 350 3.71 -11.13 -20.66
C ARG A 350 2.48 -11.96 -20.30
N LEU A 351 1.31 -11.60 -20.83
CA LEU A 351 0.08 -12.40 -20.69
C LEU A 351 0.19 -13.73 -21.45
N GLU A 352 0.71 -13.71 -22.68
CA GLU A 352 0.98 -14.91 -23.48
C GLU A 352 1.97 -15.83 -22.78
N ALA A 353 3.13 -15.30 -22.37
CA ALA A 353 4.13 -16.07 -21.64
C ALA A 353 3.58 -16.65 -20.32
N PHE A 354 2.71 -15.91 -19.62
CA PHE A 354 2.05 -16.42 -18.44
C PHE A 354 1.08 -17.56 -18.77
N LEU A 355 0.26 -17.40 -19.80
CA LEU A 355 -0.67 -18.44 -20.28
C LEU A 355 0.06 -19.73 -20.66
N ASP A 356 1.21 -19.62 -21.32
CA ASP A 356 2.05 -20.77 -21.69
C ASP A 356 2.66 -21.43 -20.44
N SER A 357 3.15 -20.65 -19.48
CA SER A 357 3.74 -21.17 -18.24
C SER A 357 2.76 -22.01 -17.41
N ILE A 358 1.47 -21.63 -17.40
CA ILE A 358 0.44 -22.36 -16.66
C ILE A 358 -0.12 -23.57 -17.42
N GLN A 359 0.14 -23.69 -18.73
CA GLN A 359 -0.22 -24.90 -19.48
C GLN A 359 0.70 -26.08 -19.11
N GLY A 360 1.99 -25.81 -18.84
CA GLY A 360 2.97 -26.84 -18.46
C GLY A 360 3.01 -27.19 -16.96
N THR A 361 2.36 -26.41 -16.11
CA THR A 361 2.41 -26.62 -14.65
C THR A 361 1.28 -27.55 -14.20
N LEU A 362 1.57 -28.86 -14.07
CA LEU A 362 0.80 -29.70 -13.14
C LEU A 362 1.04 -29.13 -11.75
N LEU A 363 -0.03 -28.76 -11.04
CA LEU A 363 0.05 -28.28 -9.65
C LEU A 363 0.68 -29.39 -8.80
N GLN A 364 2.00 -29.39 -8.66
CA GLN A 364 2.66 -30.17 -7.64
C GLN A 364 2.18 -29.61 -6.31
N GLU A 365 1.49 -30.44 -5.53
CA GLU A 365 1.24 -30.15 -4.13
C GLU A 365 2.60 -29.96 -3.47
N LYS A 366 3.04 -28.71 -3.29
CA LYS A 366 4.17 -28.44 -2.41
C LYS A 366 3.78 -29.03 -1.06
N GLU A 367 4.56 -30.01 -0.61
CA GLU A 367 4.40 -30.55 0.74
C GLU A 367 4.26 -29.37 1.69
N LYS A 368 3.17 -29.37 2.46
CA LYS A 368 2.98 -28.43 3.55
C LYS A 368 4.16 -28.60 4.48
N ARG A 369 5.21 -27.78 4.33
CA ARG A 369 6.17 -27.56 5.41
C ARG A 369 5.36 -26.92 6.53
N LYS A 370 4.79 -27.76 7.40
CA LYS A 370 4.33 -27.39 8.73
C LYS A 370 5.57 -26.87 9.45
N THR A 371 5.88 -25.60 9.23
CA THR A 371 6.76 -24.90 10.16
C THR A 371 5.94 -24.81 11.43
N ILE A 372 6.25 -25.67 12.38
CA ILE A 372 5.71 -25.60 13.73
C ILE A 372 6.06 -24.19 14.20
N ILE A 373 5.06 -23.31 14.26
CA ILE A 373 5.17 -22.00 14.87
C ILE A 373 5.25 -22.32 16.37
N PRO A 374 6.37 -22.06 17.06
CA PRO A 374 6.37 -22.12 18.51
C PRO A 374 5.35 -21.08 18.96
N SER A 375 4.28 -21.53 19.61
CA SER A 375 3.33 -20.63 20.25
C SER A 375 4.15 -19.71 21.16
N SER A 376 3.86 -18.41 21.13
CA SER A 376 4.51 -17.37 21.94
C SER A 376 4.23 -17.55 23.44
N LYS A 377 4.76 -18.63 24.02
CA LYS A 377 4.74 -18.94 25.43
C LYS A 377 6.19 -19.15 25.86
N ASP A 378 6.65 -18.25 26.72
CA ASP A 378 7.86 -18.36 27.52
C ASP A 378 9.19 -18.49 26.76
N PHE A 379 9.56 -17.45 26.01
CA PHE A 379 10.97 -17.23 25.70
C PHE A 379 11.70 -16.83 26.98
N SER A 380 12.69 -17.62 27.42
CA SER A 380 13.59 -17.22 28.51
C SER A 380 14.25 -15.90 28.11
N ARG A 381 13.78 -14.79 28.70
CA ARG A 381 14.26 -13.45 28.36
C ARG A 381 15.79 -13.35 28.46
N ASN A 382 16.43 -14.12 29.34
CA ASN A 382 17.81 -13.89 29.73
C ASN A 382 18.91 -14.51 28.84
N ASP A 383 18.59 -15.41 27.90
CA ASP A 383 19.64 -16.15 27.16
C ASP A 383 20.01 -15.57 25.80
N ARG A 384 19.27 -14.57 25.31
CA ARG A 384 19.51 -13.92 24.01
C ARG A 384 20.10 -12.52 24.15
N VAL A 385 20.94 -12.13 23.19
CA VAL A 385 21.36 -10.74 22.98
C VAL A 385 20.37 -10.06 22.06
N ILE A 386 19.80 -8.94 22.50
CA ILE A 386 18.90 -8.11 21.69
C ILE A 386 19.73 -7.14 20.85
N TYR A 387 19.70 -7.31 19.53
CA TYR A 387 20.34 -6.41 18.59
C TYR A 387 19.39 -5.30 18.18
N ILE A 388 19.79 -4.06 18.45
CA ILE A 388 19.01 -2.84 18.23
C ILE A 388 19.59 -2.10 17.01
N PRO A 389 18.80 -1.77 15.98
CA PRO A 389 19.28 -0.99 14.85
C PRO A 389 19.75 0.39 15.31
N TYR A 390 20.86 0.86 14.76
CA TYR A 390 21.29 2.25 14.92
C TYR A 390 20.40 3.15 14.07
N MET A 391 19.27 3.58 14.63
CA MET A 391 18.40 4.58 14.00
C MET A 391 18.92 5.98 14.28
N ASP A 392 19.39 6.18 15.51
CA ASP A 392 20.14 7.33 15.99
C ASP A 392 20.80 6.96 17.35
N ASP A 393 21.53 7.87 17.98
CA ASP A 393 22.15 7.70 19.31
C ASP A 393 21.13 7.39 20.42
N HIS A 394 19.84 7.65 20.19
CA HIS A 394 18.74 7.19 21.04
C HIS A 394 18.71 5.66 21.20
N SER A 395 19.25 4.90 20.24
CA SER A 395 19.42 3.44 20.35
C SER A 395 20.32 3.05 21.54
N TYR A 396 21.27 3.90 21.95
CA TYR A 396 22.10 3.65 23.13
C TYR A 396 21.34 3.83 24.44
N ALA A 397 20.38 4.77 24.52
CA ALA A 397 19.47 4.85 25.67
C ALA A 397 18.57 3.60 25.76
N LEU A 398 18.11 3.09 24.60
CA LEU A 398 17.32 1.88 24.56
C LEU A 398 18.15 0.66 25.00
N LYS A 399 19.40 0.52 24.53
CA LYS A 399 20.36 -0.50 25.00
C LYS A 399 20.52 -0.44 26.52
N ALA A 400 20.87 0.74 27.05
CA ALA A 400 21.08 0.94 28.48
C ALA A 400 19.83 0.60 29.30
N THR A 401 18.64 0.86 28.75
CA THR A 401 17.37 0.51 29.40
C THR A 401 17.17 -1.00 29.47
N PHE A 402 17.43 -1.74 28.38
CA PHE A 402 17.41 -3.21 28.42
C PHE A 402 18.41 -3.76 29.44
N GLU A 403 19.63 -3.23 29.48
CA GLU A 403 20.66 -3.61 30.44
C GLU A 403 20.21 -3.37 31.90
N ALA A 404 19.55 -2.24 32.18
CA ALA A 404 18.98 -1.94 33.51
C ALA A 404 17.92 -2.96 33.96
N LEU A 405 17.28 -3.64 33.01
CA LEU A 405 16.29 -4.70 33.26
C LEU A 405 16.90 -6.10 33.28
N GLY A 406 18.23 -6.23 33.23
CA GLY A 406 18.95 -7.51 33.22
C GLY A 406 18.99 -8.19 31.85
N GLN A 407 18.61 -7.50 30.78
CA GLN A 407 18.60 -8.04 29.42
C GLN A 407 19.87 -7.64 28.67
N ARG A 408 20.56 -8.61 28.07
CA ARG A 408 21.71 -8.32 27.20
C ARG A 408 21.24 -7.66 25.90
N ALA A 409 21.85 -6.54 25.56
CA ALA A 409 21.53 -5.79 24.34
C ALA A 409 22.78 -5.18 23.69
N GLU A 410 22.76 -5.09 22.37
CA GLU A 410 23.81 -4.50 21.55
C GLU A 410 23.18 -3.54 20.53
N VAL A 411 23.76 -2.35 20.36
CA VAL A 411 23.40 -1.47 19.23
C VAL A 411 24.22 -1.93 18.03
N MET A 412 23.55 -2.29 16.95
CA MET A 412 24.20 -2.64 15.69
C MET A 412 25.03 -1.44 15.19
N PRO A 413 26.16 -1.65 14.49
CA PRO A 413 26.91 -0.55 13.91
C PRO A 413 26.03 0.32 12.98
N PRO A 414 26.38 1.61 12.78
CA PRO A 414 25.74 2.44 11.76
C PRO A 414 25.74 1.73 10.41
N SER A 415 24.61 1.82 9.70
CA SER A 415 24.47 1.17 8.39
C SER A 415 25.49 1.72 7.40
N ASP A 416 26.08 0.84 6.60
CA ASP A 416 27.10 1.15 5.60
C ASP A 416 26.74 0.54 4.23
N ASP A 417 27.64 0.64 3.26
CA ASP A 417 27.41 0.08 1.92
C ASP A 417 27.20 -1.44 1.94
N GLU A 418 27.76 -2.16 2.92
CA GLU A 418 27.48 -3.58 3.09
C GLU A 418 26.04 -3.79 3.54
N SER A 419 25.54 -2.97 4.48
CA SER A 419 24.13 -3.02 4.89
C SER A 419 23.19 -2.82 3.69
N VAL A 420 23.50 -1.88 2.80
CA VAL A 420 22.74 -1.67 1.55
C VAL A 420 22.79 -2.93 0.67
N ARG A 421 24.00 -3.46 0.39
CA ARG A 421 24.18 -4.64 -0.45
C ARG A 421 23.47 -5.87 0.08
N GLU A 422 23.51 -6.10 1.40
CA GLU A 422 22.81 -7.23 2.02
C GLU A 422 21.29 -7.06 2.01
N GLY A 423 20.79 -5.86 2.33
CA GLY A 423 19.36 -5.57 2.29
C GLY A 423 18.76 -5.67 0.88
N GLN A 424 19.50 -5.23 -0.14
CA GLN A 424 19.05 -5.26 -1.54
C GLN A 424 18.85 -6.67 -2.10
N LYS A 425 19.52 -7.69 -1.56
CA LYS A 425 19.31 -9.09 -1.97
C LYS A 425 17.89 -9.60 -1.72
N TYR A 426 17.17 -8.98 -0.79
CA TYR A 426 15.84 -9.42 -0.35
C TYR A 426 14.75 -8.35 -0.48
N THR A 427 15.12 -7.18 -1.02
CA THR A 427 14.22 -6.06 -1.28
C THR A 427 14.08 -5.82 -2.78
N THR A 428 13.06 -5.06 -3.16
CA THR A 428 12.73 -4.82 -4.59
C THR A 428 13.10 -3.41 -5.03
N GLY A 429 13.71 -2.62 -4.14
CA GLY A 429 13.95 -1.19 -4.35
C GLY A 429 12.69 -0.34 -4.19
N ARG A 430 11.52 -0.95 -3.91
CA ARG A 430 10.26 -0.25 -3.71
C ARG A 430 10.04 0.13 -2.25
N GLU A 431 10.66 -0.58 -1.32
CA GLU A 431 10.60 -0.36 0.11
C GLU A 431 11.29 0.96 0.48
N CYS A 432 10.95 1.51 1.64
CA CYS A 432 11.68 2.68 2.14
C CYS A 432 13.15 2.31 2.39
N TYR A 433 14.07 3.22 2.08
CA TYR A 433 15.50 3.02 2.30
C TYR A 433 15.87 2.52 3.72
N PRO A 434 15.27 3.03 4.82
CA PRO A 434 15.49 2.48 6.16
C PRO A 434 15.13 0.98 6.32
N CYS A 435 14.16 0.46 5.56
CA CYS A 435 13.86 -0.98 5.58
C CYS A 435 15.00 -1.79 5.00
N ILE A 436 15.59 -1.32 3.89
CA ILE A 436 16.76 -1.95 3.25
C ILE A 436 17.93 -1.96 4.23
N LEU A 437 18.24 -0.81 4.83
CA LEU A 437 19.35 -0.65 5.77
C LEU A 437 19.19 -1.56 7.00
N THR A 438 18.06 -1.46 7.70
CA THR A 438 17.85 -2.22 8.94
C THR A 438 17.78 -3.72 8.70
N THR A 439 17.23 -4.17 7.57
CA THR A 439 17.30 -5.58 7.16
C THR A 439 18.74 -6.01 6.86
N GLY A 440 19.52 -5.17 6.17
CA GLY A 440 20.94 -5.41 5.94
C GLY A 440 21.76 -5.53 7.21
N ASP A 441 21.51 -4.65 8.19
CA ASP A 441 22.19 -4.68 9.49
C ASP A 441 21.90 -5.99 10.25
N MET A 442 20.66 -6.49 10.22
CA MET A 442 20.31 -7.79 10.77
C MET A 442 21.08 -8.92 10.09
N LEU A 443 21.16 -8.90 8.76
CA LEU A 443 21.88 -9.91 7.97
C LEU A 443 23.39 -9.88 8.25
N LYS A 444 23.99 -8.71 8.48
CA LYS A 444 25.40 -8.59 8.88
C LYS A 444 25.67 -9.24 10.23
N VAL A 445 24.77 -9.08 11.21
CA VAL A 445 24.87 -9.80 12.49
C VAL A 445 24.84 -11.31 12.27
N MET A 446 23.98 -11.80 11.38
CA MET A 446 23.86 -13.23 11.06
C MET A 446 25.11 -13.82 10.37
N LYS A 447 25.98 -12.98 9.82
CA LYS A 447 27.23 -13.39 9.16
C LYS A 447 28.45 -13.38 10.08
N ARG A 448 28.32 -12.91 11.32
CA ARG A 448 29.43 -12.93 12.28
C ARG A 448 29.84 -14.38 12.57
N LYS A 449 31.14 -14.62 12.80
CA LYS A 449 31.69 -15.98 13.03
C LYS A 449 31.12 -16.65 14.29
N ASP A 450 30.72 -15.85 15.26
CA ASP A 450 30.14 -16.27 16.54
C ASP A 450 28.60 -16.31 16.52
N PHE A 451 27.98 -16.18 15.35
CA PHE A 451 26.53 -16.18 15.22
C PHE A 451 25.91 -17.51 15.67
N ASN A 452 24.98 -17.42 16.61
CA ASN A 452 24.15 -18.55 17.05
C ASN A 452 22.67 -18.11 17.06
N PRO A 453 21.80 -18.70 16.23
CA PRO A 453 20.40 -18.29 16.12
C PRO A 453 19.58 -18.50 17.40
N GLU A 454 20.03 -19.36 18.31
CA GLU A 454 19.37 -19.56 19.61
C GLU A 454 19.74 -18.48 20.65
N LYS A 455 20.81 -17.73 20.41
CA LYS A 455 21.31 -16.67 21.30
C LYS A 455 21.04 -15.25 20.79
N VAL A 456 20.32 -15.11 19.68
CA VAL A 456 20.08 -13.82 19.01
C VAL A 456 18.60 -13.46 19.04
N ALA A 457 18.29 -12.20 19.33
CA ALA A 457 16.99 -11.58 19.10
C ALA A 457 17.21 -10.22 18.40
N PHE A 458 16.30 -9.82 17.52
CA PHE A 458 16.34 -8.49 16.90
C PHE A 458 15.29 -7.58 17.52
N PHE A 459 15.57 -6.28 17.57
CA PHE A 459 14.59 -5.25 17.90
C PHE A 459 14.18 -4.49 16.64
N MET A 460 12.89 -4.32 16.42
CA MET A 460 12.37 -3.43 15.39
C MET A 460 11.08 -2.77 15.87
N GLY A 461 11.09 -1.45 16.03
CA GLY A 461 9.88 -0.68 16.33
C GLY A 461 8.80 -0.90 15.26
N THR A 462 7.54 -0.71 15.64
CA THR A 462 6.42 -0.78 14.69
C THR A 462 5.44 0.36 14.93
N ALA A 463 4.60 0.62 13.93
CA ALA A 463 3.51 1.58 13.97
C ALA A 463 2.25 0.95 13.40
N GLU A 464 1.09 1.52 13.72
CA GLU A 464 -0.21 1.03 13.23
C GLU A 464 -0.69 1.75 11.96
N GLY A 465 0.27 2.29 11.21
CA GLY A 465 0.05 2.91 9.90
C GLY A 465 -0.29 4.40 9.93
N PRO A 466 -0.64 4.99 8.77
CA PRO A 466 -0.60 4.39 7.44
C PRO A 466 0.82 4.30 6.83
N CYS A 467 1.85 4.71 7.58
CA CYS A 467 3.26 4.67 7.18
C CYS A 467 3.79 3.24 7.06
N ARG A 468 4.54 2.97 5.98
CA ARG A 468 5.14 1.65 5.68
C ARG A 468 6.00 1.05 6.80
N PHE A 469 6.54 1.88 7.69
CA PHE A 469 7.31 1.46 8.87
C PHE A 469 6.63 0.33 9.66
N GLY A 470 5.31 0.40 9.81
CA GLY A 470 4.55 -0.65 10.51
C GLY A 470 4.58 -2.05 9.89
N GLN A 471 5.08 -2.19 8.65
CA GLN A 471 5.22 -3.48 7.98
C GLN A 471 6.64 -4.07 8.08
N TYR A 472 7.63 -3.34 8.59
CA TYR A 472 9.03 -3.77 8.58
C TYR A 472 9.21 -5.07 9.37
N LYS A 473 8.64 -5.11 10.58
CA LYS A 473 8.67 -6.29 11.45
C LYS A 473 8.16 -7.54 10.70
N LYS A 474 6.96 -7.47 10.12
CA LYS A 474 6.34 -8.61 9.43
C LYS A 474 7.18 -9.06 8.24
N PHE A 475 7.69 -8.11 7.46
CA PHE A 475 8.59 -8.39 6.34
C PHE A 475 9.88 -9.09 6.81
N GLN A 476 10.50 -8.61 7.87
CA GLN A 476 11.73 -9.18 8.41
C GLN A 476 11.51 -10.57 9.03
N GLU A 477 10.38 -10.80 9.72
CA GLU A 477 9.99 -12.12 10.22
C GLU A 477 9.83 -13.13 9.07
N GLN A 478 9.16 -12.71 7.98
CA GLN A 478 8.99 -13.52 6.78
C GLN A 478 10.31 -13.78 6.05
N LEU A 479 11.20 -12.78 6.01
CA LEU A 479 12.55 -12.96 5.50
C LEU A 479 13.30 -14.01 6.31
N LEU A 480 13.38 -13.86 7.63
CA LEU A 480 14.06 -14.81 8.52
C LEU A 480 13.52 -16.24 8.34
N LYS A 481 12.20 -16.39 8.25
CA LYS A 481 11.57 -17.69 7.93
C LYS A 481 12.04 -18.24 6.58
N ARG A 482 12.10 -17.41 5.53
CA ARG A 482 12.51 -17.81 4.17
C ARG A 482 13.97 -18.25 4.10
N ILE A 483 14.85 -17.60 4.86
CA ILE A 483 16.28 -17.94 4.91
C ILE A 483 16.60 -19.01 5.98
N GLY A 484 15.59 -19.64 6.59
CA GLY A 484 15.75 -20.81 7.45
C GLY A 484 15.92 -20.52 8.94
N TYR A 485 15.63 -19.30 9.40
CA TYR A 485 15.78 -18.86 10.80
C TYR A 485 14.46 -18.39 11.46
N PRO A 486 13.34 -19.15 11.37
CA PRO A 486 12.05 -18.73 11.95
C PRO A 486 12.06 -18.63 13.48
N GLN A 487 13.05 -19.22 14.15
CA GLN A 487 13.18 -19.19 15.61
C GLN A 487 13.75 -17.88 16.16
N ILE A 488 14.36 -17.03 15.32
CA ILE A 488 14.93 -15.75 15.78
C ILE A 488 13.78 -14.76 15.99
N PRO A 489 13.52 -14.31 17.23
CA PRO A 489 12.42 -13.41 17.49
C PRO A 489 12.77 -11.98 17.08
N ILE A 490 11.76 -11.26 16.55
CA ILE A 490 11.80 -9.81 16.39
C ILE A 490 10.94 -9.17 17.49
N ILE A 491 11.60 -8.63 18.51
CA ILE A 491 10.98 -7.86 19.59
C ILE A 491 10.54 -6.52 19.01
N SER A 492 9.28 -6.17 19.25
CA SER A 492 8.69 -4.97 18.65
C SER A 492 7.78 -4.27 19.65
N LEU A 493 7.94 -2.95 19.70
CA LEU A 493 7.12 -2.03 20.49
C LEU A 493 6.35 -1.14 19.54
N SER A 494 5.09 -0.85 19.85
CA SER A 494 4.15 -0.18 18.95
C SER A 494 3.99 1.29 19.29
N SER A 495 3.93 2.17 18.28
CA SER A 495 3.57 3.57 18.50
C SER A 495 2.19 3.76 19.15
N GLU A 496 1.26 2.82 18.97
CA GLU A 496 -0.12 2.91 19.48
C GLU A 496 -0.19 3.00 21.00
N ASN A 497 0.70 2.32 21.71
CA ASN A 497 0.80 2.38 23.16
C ASN A 497 2.03 3.18 23.63
N SER A 498 2.51 4.13 22.81
CA SER A 498 3.71 4.91 23.06
C SER A 498 4.96 4.06 23.30
N TYR A 499 5.10 2.97 22.54
CA TYR A 499 6.18 1.99 22.63
C TYR A 499 6.29 1.32 24.01
N ALA A 500 5.17 1.16 24.71
CA ALA A 500 5.10 0.36 25.93
C ALA A 500 5.12 -1.15 25.61
N GLY A 501 5.54 -1.97 26.58
CA GLY A 501 5.56 -3.44 26.42
C GLY A 501 6.48 -4.19 27.38
N PHE A 502 7.43 -3.49 28.01
CA PHE A 502 8.36 -4.05 29.00
C PHE A 502 8.10 -3.50 30.43
N GLY A 503 6.88 -3.06 30.70
CA GLY A 503 6.46 -2.52 31.98
C GLY A 503 6.81 -1.04 32.18
N VAL A 504 6.21 -0.42 33.22
CA VAL A 504 6.36 1.01 33.52
C VAL A 504 7.82 1.40 33.81
N ARG A 505 8.59 0.50 34.45
CA ARG A 505 10.03 0.71 34.72
C ARG A 505 10.82 0.92 33.43
N PHE A 506 10.64 0.05 32.43
CA PHE A 506 11.24 0.21 31.11
C PHE A 506 10.83 1.53 30.46
N THR A 507 9.53 1.82 30.41
CA THR A 507 9.02 3.02 29.72
C THR A 507 9.59 4.31 30.31
N LYS A 508 9.67 4.43 31.65
CA LYS A 508 10.26 5.60 32.31
C LYS A 508 11.75 5.77 32.01
N LEU A 509 12.51 4.68 32.09
CA LEU A 509 13.95 4.69 31.82
C LEU A 509 14.24 5.03 30.35
N ALA A 510 13.57 4.35 29.41
CA ALA A 510 13.71 4.61 27.98
C ALA A 510 13.33 6.05 27.63
N TRP A 511 12.17 6.53 28.07
CA TRP A 511 11.70 7.88 27.77
C TRP A 511 12.64 8.96 28.31
N SER A 512 13.04 8.85 29.58
CA SER A 512 13.96 9.83 30.19
C SER A 512 15.34 9.82 29.53
N GLY A 513 15.84 8.64 29.14
CA GLY A 513 17.11 8.51 28.44
C GLY A 513 17.06 9.08 27.01
N ILE A 514 16.02 8.74 26.25
CA ILE A 514 15.79 9.25 24.90
C ILE A 514 15.67 10.78 24.92
N ALA A 515 14.89 11.33 25.85
CA ALA A 515 14.74 12.79 25.99
C ALA A 515 16.06 13.48 26.36
N ALA A 516 16.85 12.90 27.26
CA ALA A 516 18.17 13.42 27.63
C ALA A 516 19.12 13.45 26.42
N ILE A 517 19.25 12.33 25.69
CA ILE A 517 20.08 12.28 24.48
C ILE A 517 19.58 13.24 23.39
N ASP A 518 18.25 13.38 23.22
CA ASP A 518 17.68 14.33 22.25
C ASP A 518 18.09 15.78 22.54
N ILE A 519 18.06 16.17 23.82
CA ILE A 519 18.50 17.50 24.26
C ILE A 519 20.00 17.68 24.00
N LEU A 520 20.84 16.73 24.42
CA LEU A 520 22.29 16.79 24.18
C LEU A 520 22.61 16.91 22.68
N ARG A 521 21.89 16.16 21.84
CA ARG A 521 22.09 16.16 20.38
C ARG A 521 21.63 17.46 19.73
N LYS A 522 20.57 18.08 20.24
CA LYS A 522 20.15 19.43 19.81
C LYS A 522 21.22 20.47 20.15
N VAL A 523 21.74 20.46 21.37
CA VAL A 523 22.81 21.36 21.82
C VAL A 523 24.07 21.16 20.98
N GLN A 524 24.50 19.91 20.79
CA GLN A 524 25.62 19.55 19.92
C GLN A 524 25.46 20.17 18.52
N ARG A 525 24.28 20.05 17.89
CA ARG A 525 24.02 20.59 16.54
C ARG A 525 23.99 22.11 16.49
N ILE A 526 23.69 22.79 17.60
CA ILE A 526 23.72 24.26 17.70
C ILE A 526 25.17 24.75 17.83
N ILE A 527 25.98 24.07 18.65
CA ILE A 527 27.35 24.52 18.97
C ILE A 527 28.35 24.11 17.88
N ARG A 528 28.20 22.93 17.28
CA ARG A 528 29.17 22.36 16.33
C ARG A 528 29.55 23.29 15.16
N PRO A 529 28.64 24.07 14.54
CA PRO A 529 28.99 25.03 13.49
C PRO A 529 29.93 26.16 13.96
N ASP A 530 29.86 26.53 15.24
CA ASP A 530 30.59 27.65 15.85
C ASP A 530 31.71 27.17 16.80
N GLU A 531 32.09 25.89 16.73
CA GLU A 531 33.05 25.32 17.67
C GLU A 531 34.46 25.94 17.47
N LYS A 532 35.07 26.37 18.58
CA LYS A 532 36.41 26.97 18.55
C LYS A 532 37.49 25.92 18.28
N ASN A 533 37.38 24.78 18.95
CA ASN A 533 38.29 23.65 18.80
C ASN A 533 37.58 22.54 18.04
N LYS A 534 38.06 22.25 16.82
CA LYS A 534 37.45 21.25 15.93
C LYS A 534 37.30 19.89 16.63
N GLY A 535 36.09 19.35 16.64
CA GLY A 535 35.75 18.05 17.25
C GLY A 535 35.53 18.08 18.77
N GLU A 536 35.70 19.21 19.45
CA GLU A 536 35.46 19.31 20.88
C GLU A 536 33.98 19.09 21.21
N THR A 537 33.08 19.66 20.42
CA THR A 537 31.64 19.53 20.62
C THR A 537 31.20 18.07 20.54
N ASP A 538 31.71 17.33 19.55
CA ASP A 538 31.40 15.92 19.35
C ASP A 538 32.00 15.06 20.46
N ARG A 539 33.22 15.37 20.93
CA ARG A 539 33.86 14.68 22.06
C ARG A 539 33.04 14.84 23.35
N VAL A 540 32.63 16.06 23.68
CA VAL A 540 31.81 16.34 24.87
C VAL A 540 30.44 15.67 24.75
N TYR A 541 29.81 15.74 23.58
CA TYR A 541 28.55 15.03 23.34
C TYR A 541 28.66 13.52 23.62
N LEU A 542 29.69 12.87 23.09
CA LEU A 542 29.92 11.43 23.28
C LEU A 542 30.15 11.09 24.75
N GLU A 543 30.91 11.92 25.48
CA GLU A 543 31.12 11.76 26.92
C GLU A 543 29.80 11.80 27.69
N TYR A 544 28.97 12.83 27.48
CA TYR A 544 27.70 12.97 28.19
C TYR A 544 26.65 11.94 27.75
N ARG A 545 26.67 11.49 26.49
CA ARG A 545 25.84 10.36 26.06
C ARG A 545 26.17 9.10 26.85
N GLU A 546 27.45 8.77 27.02
CA GLU A 546 27.86 7.62 27.83
C GLU A 546 27.51 7.80 29.32
N LYS A 547 27.68 9.00 29.88
CA LYS A 547 27.22 9.31 31.25
C LYS A 547 25.70 9.11 31.38
N VAL A 548 24.91 9.51 30.38
CA VAL A 548 23.44 9.29 30.36
C VAL A 548 23.13 7.80 30.31
N CYS A 549 23.80 7.03 29.44
CA CYS A 549 23.64 5.57 29.37
C CYS A 549 24.00 4.90 30.71
N GLN A 550 25.09 5.32 31.35
CA GLN A 550 25.47 4.81 32.67
C GLN A 550 24.43 5.14 33.74
N ALA A 551 23.95 6.39 33.77
CA ALA A 551 22.89 6.78 34.68
C ALA A 551 21.62 5.93 34.47
N ILE A 552 21.26 5.61 33.23
CA ILE A 552 20.13 4.71 32.92
C ILE A 552 20.33 3.32 33.54
N ARG A 553 21.50 2.69 33.33
CA ARG A 553 21.84 1.37 33.89
C ARG A 553 21.75 1.34 35.42
N GLU A 554 22.22 2.41 36.06
CA GLU A 554 22.27 2.56 37.52
C GLU A 554 20.98 3.14 38.12
N GLU A 555 19.97 3.44 37.30
CA GLU A 555 18.71 4.07 37.72
C GLU A 555 18.88 5.42 38.46
N LYS A 556 20.02 6.12 38.31
CA LYS A 556 20.31 7.44 38.92
C LYS A 556 19.62 8.62 38.23
N PRO A 557 18.99 9.59 38.92
CA PRO A 557 18.32 10.73 38.27
C PRO A 557 19.16 11.43 37.19
N ARG A 558 18.58 11.71 36.01
CA ARG A 558 19.32 12.36 34.91
C ARG A 558 19.42 13.88 35.04
N LEU A 559 18.52 14.52 35.80
CA LEU A 559 18.47 15.98 35.89
C LEU A 559 19.79 16.62 36.39
N PRO A 560 20.47 16.09 37.43
CA PRO A 560 21.78 16.61 37.83
C PRO A 560 22.83 16.51 36.73
N LEU A 561 22.88 15.37 36.02
CA LEU A 561 23.79 15.16 34.89
C LEU A 561 23.49 16.13 33.75
N MET A 562 22.21 16.38 33.44
CA MET A 562 21.82 17.33 32.42
C MET A 562 22.15 18.79 32.80
N ARG A 563 22.21 19.11 34.10
CA ARG A 563 22.68 20.42 34.60
C ARG A 563 24.20 20.56 34.54
N GLU A 564 24.93 19.46 34.68
CA GLU A 564 26.39 19.43 34.47
C GLU A 564 26.74 19.57 32.98
N ALA A 565 25.87 19.07 32.09
CA ALA A 565 26.05 19.12 30.64
C ALA A 565 25.70 20.47 30.00
N ALA A 566 24.81 21.22 30.65
CA ALA A 566 24.36 22.55 30.23
C ALA A 566 25.33 23.61 30.76
#